data_AF-A0A226EVE3-F1
#
_entry.id   AF-A0A226EVE3-F1
#
_cell.length_a   1.000
_cell.length_b   1.000
_cell.length_c   1.000
_cell.angle_alpha   90.00
_cell.angle_beta   90.00
_cell.angle_gamma   90.00
#
_symmetry.space_group_name_H-M   'P 1'
#
loop_
_entity.id
_entity.type
_entity.pdbx_description
1 polymer ?
#
loop_
_entity_poly.entity_id
_entity_poly.type
_entity_poly.pdbx_seq_one_letter_code
_entity_poly.pdbx_strand_id
1 'polypeptide(L)'
;MSGRHSKIARIEKTTVFRCAWSPCAETFPLRIALRRHQKKCPHRPTFVEPAALFSSTTPTPLGRGDDETGVILLTPPPTPPTPKAVQNLRQATRTPPALRKTAKPLTNFCKYCGKGFTNRHLCSRHGRQNCPNNPHRELPTNTCPHCHKTVNGSDAALKYHTLLNHTVIDINKLSESDMKLLHPFHTNDLNPLRSVDPVLPHQMNSSQIRGNWIKRLDLYCTAVVKRSTKPCSVYLVATIGQQFESAGDAYNYIMRGGENVSFYLGCNGNGIDVHPHHFRDPDNSCLGQAAQSGKTVVLLKLWPFQGLTRKVNLENAHQFEAKLIEYALTGQKYTATDGSRLRWLNVRREAATFITLPIKQQEKAITDGLTGVPFLCRNAKCDGKCPSFLHLRKEDCKVLPFPTPTNVTVVEQTSLPSPKKRLTDPQKIKEGINIRLKKIQIVANLYNQRNTCVYISLLPLVEEYNEISPTDFCQNLDATPGVDKTTDCYIGKNNHDSGMHNAHTKTPHLTTPGQVLLDGSRKCVQVCKIPRVNVEEAENLEARLLVHLFLQARVRCQGRKLKPFNKNLSPAAWLRCSMEEKEECVAMGLAGVSPISFGTDKRYMKLKGINYPIVMDMAVVKEVALPDEEEEDEY
;
A
#
# COMPACT_ATOMS: atom_id res chain seq x y z
N MET A 1 -3.42 12.12 -71.97
CA MET A 1 -2.28 11.85 -71.08
C MET A 1 -2.80 11.98 -69.65
N SER A 2 -2.81 10.96 -68.79
CA SER A 2 -1.70 10.12 -68.31
C SER A 2 -0.76 10.88 -67.36
N GLY A 3 -0.90 10.63 -66.06
CA GLY A 3 -0.14 11.25 -64.97
C GLY A 3 -0.48 10.56 -63.65
N ARG A 4 0.16 9.42 -63.37
CA ARG A 4 -0.08 8.63 -62.15
C ARG A 4 0.81 9.12 -61.01
N HIS A 5 0.24 9.37 -59.83
CA HIS A 5 0.96 9.21 -58.57
C HIS A 5 0.28 8.13 -57.71
N SER A 6 1.10 7.21 -57.20
CA SER A 6 0.69 5.92 -56.66
C SER A 6 0.52 5.96 -55.14
N LYS A 7 -0.55 5.33 -54.65
CA LYS A 7 -0.67 4.98 -53.23
C LYS A 7 0.26 3.82 -52.92
N ILE A 8 1.37 4.09 -52.25
CA ILE A 8 2.20 3.03 -51.66
C ILE A 8 1.48 2.50 -50.43
N ALA A 9 1.06 1.23 -50.47
CA ALA A 9 0.59 0.53 -49.29
C ALA A 9 1.78 0.19 -48.39
N ARG A 10 1.84 0.73 -47.16
CA ARG A 10 2.77 0.23 -46.14
C ARG A 10 2.30 -1.16 -45.71
N ILE A 11 3.10 -2.18 -46.01
CA ILE A 11 2.98 -3.49 -45.40
C ILE A 11 3.52 -3.36 -43.97
N GLU A 12 2.64 -3.42 -42.98
CA GLU A 12 3.04 -3.50 -41.58
C GLU A 12 3.69 -4.87 -41.31
N LYS A 13 5.03 -4.91 -41.32
CA LYS A 13 5.78 -6.04 -40.76
C LYS A 13 5.59 -6.04 -39.25
N THR A 14 4.65 -6.83 -38.76
CA THR A 14 4.52 -7.14 -37.33
C THR A 14 5.79 -7.85 -36.86
N THR A 15 6.63 -7.14 -36.12
CA THR A 15 7.89 -7.67 -35.56
C THR A 15 7.58 -8.62 -34.41
N VAL A 16 7.59 -9.92 -34.70
CA VAL A 16 7.40 -10.97 -33.70
C VAL A 16 8.74 -11.29 -33.03
N PHE A 17 8.80 -11.17 -31.70
CA PHE A 17 9.97 -11.42 -30.89
C PHE A 17 9.94 -12.86 -30.34
N ARG A 18 10.98 -13.67 -30.60
CA ARG A 18 11.06 -15.07 -30.15
C ARG A 18 11.80 -15.19 -28.81
N CYS A 19 11.52 -16.25 -28.05
CA CYS A 19 12.35 -16.62 -26.91
C CYS A 19 13.79 -16.95 -27.35
N ALA A 20 14.77 -16.59 -26.52
CA ALA A 20 16.19 -16.71 -26.83
C ALA A 20 16.84 -18.01 -26.30
N TRP A 21 16.08 -18.88 -25.62
CA TRP A 21 16.62 -20.10 -25.00
C TRP A 21 15.97 -21.34 -25.59
N SER A 22 16.80 -22.18 -26.22
CA SER A 22 16.39 -23.48 -26.77
C SER A 22 15.95 -24.43 -25.64
N PRO A 23 14.94 -25.29 -25.83
CA PRO A 23 14.10 -25.49 -27.02
C PRO A 23 12.85 -24.57 -27.10
N CYS A 24 12.82 -23.42 -26.41
CA CYS A 24 11.61 -22.60 -26.34
C CYS A 24 11.27 -21.90 -27.68
N ALA A 25 10.25 -22.41 -28.38
CA ALA A 25 9.74 -21.84 -29.62
C ALA A 25 8.76 -20.66 -29.43
N GLU A 26 8.51 -20.21 -28.20
CA GLU A 26 7.51 -19.18 -27.89
C GLU A 26 7.77 -17.82 -28.56
N THR A 27 6.70 -17.16 -29.02
CA THR A 27 6.80 -15.93 -29.82
C THR A 27 5.79 -14.87 -29.40
N PHE A 28 6.22 -13.61 -29.38
CA PHE A 28 5.50 -12.50 -28.74
C PHE A 28 5.38 -11.29 -29.67
N PRO A 29 4.20 -10.65 -29.75
CA PRO A 29 4.02 -9.42 -30.53
C PRO A 29 4.64 -8.17 -29.85
N LEU A 30 5.12 -8.29 -28.61
CA LEU A 30 5.66 -7.18 -27.81
C LEU A 30 6.90 -7.62 -27.02
N ARG A 31 7.97 -6.80 -27.03
CA ARG A 31 9.19 -7.03 -26.24
C ARG A 31 8.93 -7.22 -24.73
N ILE A 32 7.91 -6.55 -24.18
CA ILE A 32 7.55 -6.67 -22.75
C ILE A 32 7.02 -8.08 -22.43
N ALA A 33 6.23 -8.67 -23.33
CA ALA A 33 5.74 -10.04 -23.16
C ALA A 33 6.88 -11.06 -23.26
N LEU A 34 7.81 -10.87 -24.22
CA LEU A 34 9.03 -11.65 -24.31
C LEU A 34 9.87 -11.55 -23.01
N ARG A 35 10.17 -10.34 -22.51
CA ARG A 35 10.95 -10.15 -21.26
C ARG A 35 10.28 -10.83 -20.05
N ARG A 36 8.93 -10.79 -19.95
CA ARG A 36 8.17 -11.46 -18.89
C ARG A 36 8.19 -12.99 -19.01
N HIS A 37 8.06 -13.52 -20.23
CA HIS A 37 8.25 -14.94 -20.48
C HIS A 37 9.68 -15.38 -20.13
N GLN A 38 10.70 -14.63 -20.56
CA GLN A 38 12.09 -14.91 -20.23
C GLN A 38 12.35 -14.90 -18.73
N LYS A 39 11.88 -13.93 -17.95
CA LYS A 39 12.03 -13.99 -16.48
C LYS A 39 11.39 -15.23 -15.82
N LYS A 40 10.62 -16.06 -16.53
CA LYS A 40 9.93 -17.27 -16.04
C LYS A 40 10.04 -18.53 -16.93
N CYS A 41 10.90 -18.55 -17.95
CA CYS A 41 10.96 -19.69 -18.87
C CYS A 41 11.68 -20.87 -18.18
N PRO A 42 11.15 -22.11 -18.22
CA PRO A 42 11.84 -23.27 -17.65
C PRO A 42 13.16 -23.61 -18.36
N HIS A 43 13.36 -23.09 -19.58
CA HIS A 43 14.58 -23.25 -20.36
C HIS A 43 15.64 -22.16 -20.09
N ARG A 44 15.44 -21.29 -19.10
CA ARG A 44 16.45 -20.31 -18.67
C ARG A 44 17.64 -21.07 -18.06
N PRO A 45 18.88 -20.89 -18.56
CA PRO A 45 20.05 -21.45 -17.90
C PRO A 45 20.18 -20.88 -16.47
N THR A 46 20.27 -21.75 -15.48
CA THR A 46 20.74 -21.39 -14.14
C THR A 46 22.24 -21.16 -14.22
N PHE A 47 22.66 -19.90 -14.11
CA PHE A 47 24.08 -19.59 -13.98
C PHE A 47 24.57 -20.11 -12.62
N VAL A 48 25.52 -21.04 -12.68
CA VAL A 48 26.46 -21.34 -11.61
C VAL A 48 27.79 -20.82 -12.12
N GLU A 49 28.45 -19.91 -11.39
CA GLU A 49 29.73 -19.37 -11.83
C GLU A 49 30.84 -20.43 -11.70
N PRO A 50 31.72 -20.60 -12.72
CA PRO A 50 32.91 -21.40 -12.58
C PRO A 50 33.91 -20.67 -11.69
N ALA A 51 34.35 -21.31 -10.59
CA ALA A 51 35.43 -20.78 -9.77
C ALA A 51 36.71 -20.59 -10.59
N ALA A 52 37.36 -19.44 -10.44
CA ALA A 52 38.56 -19.11 -11.20
C ALA A 52 39.76 -19.97 -10.78
N LEU A 53 40.46 -20.57 -11.76
CA LEU A 53 41.74 -21.25 -11.59
C LEU A 53 42.73 -20.76 -12.65
N PHE A 54 44.00 -20.61 -12.24
CA PHE A 54 45.07 -20.04 -13.04
C PHE A 54 45.82 -21.09 -13.87
N SER A 55 46.34 -20.67 -15.05
CA SER A 55 47.59 -21.10 -15.72
C SER A 55 47.96 -22.62 -15.74
N SER A 56 48.21 -23.27 -16.88
CA SER A 56 49.23 -22.85 -17.88
C SER A 56 49.36 -23.80 -19.11
N THR A 57 49.88 -23.24 -20.22
CA THR A 57 50.73 -23.86 -21.29
C THR A 57 50.39 -25.16 -22.05
N THR A 58 50.46 -25.04 -23.39
CA THR A 58 50.87 -26.03 -24.44
C THR A 58 49.90 -27.17 -24.89
N PRO A 59 50.00 -27.69 -26.15
CA PRO A 59 48.79 -28.05 -26.91
C PRO A 59 48.77 -29.37 -27.73
N THR A 60 47.59 -30.05 -27.78
CA THR A 60 47.14 -31.04 -28.83
C THR A 60 47.94 -32.36 -28.98
N PRO A 61 47.48 -33.40 -29.74
CA PRO A 61 46.15 -33.69 -30.34
C PRO A 61 45.61 -35.15 -30.18
N LEU A 62 44.40 -35.40 -30.72
CA LEU A 62 43.90 -36.65 -31.38
C LEU A 62 43.42 -37.89 -30.56
N GLY A 63 42.47 -38.63 -31.17
CA GLY A 63 41.68 -39.77 -30.64
C GLY A 63 40.18 -39.39 -30.55
N ARG A 64 39.17 -40.00 -31.21
CA ARG A 64 38.93 -41.36 -31.77
C ARG A 64 39.09 -42.48 -30.74
N GLY A 65 38.07 -43.31 -30.47
CA GLY A 65 36.66 -43.30 -30.92
C GLY A 65 35.91 -44.58 -30.53
N ASP A 66 34.58 -44.58 -30.71
CA ASP A 66 33.64 -45.71 -30.85
C ASP A 66 33.54 -46.76 -29.71
N ASP A 67 32.41 -47.43 -29.43
CA ASP A 67 30.98 -47.17 -29.68
C ASP A 67 30.22 -47.38 -28.32
N GLU A 68 29.02 -47.90 -28.06
CA GLU A 68 27.82 -48.45 -28.75
C GLU A 68 26.62 -48.16 -27.76
N THR A 69 25.32 -48.48 -27.88
CA THR A 69 24.46 -49.33 -28.75
C THR A 69 23.05 -48.70 -28.81
N GLY A 70 22.18 -49.12 -29.75
CA GLY A 70 20.71 -48.99 -29.61
C GLY A 70 20.08 -47.80 -30.37
N VAL A 71 19.58 -47.91 -31.61
CA VAL A 71 18.43 -48.72 -32.08
C VAL A 71 17.14 -48.30 -31.33
N ILE A 72 16.10 -47.69 -31.93
CA ILE A 72 15.49 -47.83 -33.27
C ILE A 72 15.17 -46.45 -33.91
N LEU A 73 15.19 -46.36 -35.24
CA LEU A 73 14.59 -45.25 -36.02
C LEU A 73 13.60 -45.82 -37.06
N LEU A 74 12.29 -45.55 -36.93
CA LEU A 74 11.26 -45.67 -37.99
C LEU A 74 10.01 -44.85 -37.61
N THR A 75 9.26 -44.36 -38.60
CA THR A 75 8.12 -43.44 -38.41
C THR A 75 6.81 -43.95 -39.08
N PRO A 76 5.79 -43.09 -39.33
CA PRO A 76 4.44 -43.10 -38.75
C PRO A 76 3.44 -44.04 -39.50
N PRO A 77 2.17 -44.29 -39.09
CA PRO A 77 1.09 -43.29 -38.82
C PRO A 77 0.02 -43.82 -37.80
N PRO A 78 -1.31 -43.50 -37.88
CA PRO A 78 -2.04 -42.30 -38.31
C PRO A 78 -2.87 -41.66 -37.17
N THR A 79 -3.57 -40.55 -37.44
CA THR A 79 -4.60 -39.99 -36.54
C THR A 79 -5.99 -40.60 -36.79
N PRO A 80 -6.73 -41.02 -35.74
CA PRO A 80 -8.19 -41.00 -35.73
C PRO A 80 -8.77 -40.06 -34.64
N PRO A 81 -10.03 -39.57 -34.77
CA PRO A 81 -10.56 -38.50 -33.91
C PRO A 81 -11.60 -38.94 -32.87
N THR A 82 -11.75 -38.15 -31.80
CA THR A 82 -12.80 -38.27 -30.77
C THR A 82 -13.28 -36.86 -30.33
N PRO A 83 -14.51 -36.71 -29.78
CA PRO A 83 -15.58 -36.14 -30.61
C PRO A 83 -16.06 -34.73 -30.19
N LYS A 84 -16.99 -34.19 -30.99
CA LYS A 84 -17.59 -32.85 -30.81
C LYS A 84 -18.90 -32.87 -30.02
N ALA A 85 -19.22 -31.67 -29.51
CA ALA A 85 -20.52 -31.20 -29.00
C ALA A 85 -20.88 -31.66 -27.56
N VAL A 86 -21.72 -30.93 -26.81
CA VAL A 86 -22.63 -29.83 -27.17
C VAL A 86 -22.54 -28.69 -26.13
N GLN A 87 -22.44 -27.42 -26.56
CA GLN A 87 -23.33 -26.34 -26.09
C GLN A 87 -23.26 -25.09 -26.98
N ASN A 88 -24.35 -24.32 -27.01
CA ASN A 88 -24.64 -23.33 -28.05
C ASN A 88 -24.23 -21.91 -27.65
N LEU A 89 -23.50 -21.22 -28.53
CA LEU A 89 -23.48 -19.75 -28.61
C LEU A 89 -23.38 -19.32 -30.08
N ARG A 90 -24.45 -18.72 -30.60
CA ARG A 90 -24.57 -18.28 -32.01
C ARG A 90 -23.70 -17.04 -32.28
N GLN A 91 -22.39 -17.20 -32.42
CA GLN A 91 -21.55 -16.20 -33.08
C GLN A 91 -21.57 -16.44 -34.60
N ALA A 92 -22.44 -15.71 -35.30
CA ALA A 92 -22.46 -15.72 -36.76
C ALA A 92 -21.25 -14.94 -37.30
N THR A 93 -20.26 -15.64 -37.85
CA THR A 93 -19.08 -15.07 -38.49
C THR A 93 -19.50 -14.16 -39.63
N ARG A 94 -19.27 -12.84 -39.51
CA ARG A 94 -19.54 -11.89 -40.58
C ARG A 94 -18.40 -11.88 -41.60
N THR A 95 -18.55 -12.70 -42.64
CA THR A 95 -17.86 -12.51 -43.93
C THR A 95 -18.11 -11.08 -44.43
N PRO A 96 -17.12 -10.38 -45.03
CA PRO A 96 -17.34 -9.04 -45.56
C PRO A 96 -18.36 -9.07 -46.71
N PRO A 97 -19.51 -8.37 -46.62
CA PRO A 97 -20.42 -8.28 -47.75
C PRO A 97 -19.82 -7.39 -48.83
N ALA A 98 -19.74 -7.89 -50.07
CA ALA A 98 -19.37 -7.08 -51.22
C ALA A 98 -20.32 -5.88 -51.39
N LEU A 99 -19.79 -4.77 -51.91
CA LEU A 99 -20.52 -3.49 -52.05
C LEU A 99 -21.75 -3.61 -52.97
N ARG A 100 -22.94 -3.81 -52.37
CA ARG A 100 -24.23 -3.51 -53.00
C ARG A 100 -24.99 -2.47 -52.19
N LYS A 101 -24.92 -1.21 -52.62
CA LYS A 101 -25.72 -0.10 -52.09
C LYS A 101 -27.18 -0.20 -52.57
N THR A 102 -27.97 -1.11 -52.00
CA THR A 102 -29.44 -1.03 -52.07
C THR A 102 -29.97 -0.34 -50.83
N ALA A 103 -29.74 0.98 -50.75
CA ALA A 103 -30.30 1.80 -49.68
C ALA A 103 -31.83 1.84 -49.84
N LYS A 104 -32.55 1.14 -48.95
CA LYS A 104 -34.02 1.18 -48.95
C LYS A 104 -34.49 2.65 -48.82
N PRO A 105 -35.48 3.10 -49.61
CA PRO A 105 -35.92 4.49 -49.57
C PRO A 105 -36.36 4.89 -48.16
N LEU A 106 -35.98 6.09 -47.75
CA LEU A 106 -36.34 6.65 -46.45
C LEU A 106 -37.78 7.15 -46.50
N THR A 107 -38.75 6.24 -46.37
CA THR A 107 -40.18 6.55 -46.53
C THR A 107 -40.83 7.18 -45.30
N ASN A 108 -40.09 7.35 -44.19
CA ASN A 108 -40.64 7.84 -42.92
C ASN A 108 -39.78 8.99 -42.38
N PHE A 109 -40.34 10.20 -42.33
CA PHE A 109 -39.64 11.42 -41.93
C PHE A 109 -40.14 11.94 -40.57
N CYS A 110 -39.21 12.40 -39.72
CA CYS A 110 -39.54 12.93 -38.41
C CYS A 110 -40.16 14.34 -38.53
N LYS A 111 -41.44 14.46 -38.14
CA LYS A 111 -42.22 15.72 -38.21
C LYS A 111 -41.64 16.93 -37.45
N TYR A 112 -40.60 16.73 -36.64
CA TYR A 112 -39.94 17.77 -35.84
C TYR A 112 -38.58 18.23 -36.41
N CYS A 113 -37.91 17.41 -37.22
CA CYS A 113 -36.52 17.67 -37.67
C CYS A 113 -36.19 17.21 -39.10
N GLY A 114 -37.18 16.74 -39.88
CA GLY A 114 -36.99 16.28 -41.25
C GLY A 114 -36.13 15.02 -41.44
N LYS A 115 -35.57 14.44 -40.37
CA LYS A 115 -34.69 13.26 -40.48
C LYS A 115 -35.46 12.03 -40.99
N GLY A 116 -34.98 11.45 -42.09
CA GLY A 116 -35.58 10.27 -42.73
C GLY A 116 -35.10 8.93 -42.15
N PHE A 117 -35.99 7.94 -42.15
CA PHE A 117 -35.80 6.59 -41.62
C PHE A 117 -36.40 5.54 -42.56
N THR A 118 -35.80 4.35 -42.57
CA THR A 118 -36.25 3.17 -43.34
C THR A 118 -37.47 2.46 -42.74
N ASN A 119 -37.95 2.85 -41.56
CA ASN A 119 -39.06 2.20 -40.85
C ASN A 119 -39.80 3.22 -39.95
N ARG A 120 -41.13 3.19 -39.98
CA ARG A 120 -42.04 4.00 -39.15
C ARG A 120 -41.75 3.90 -37.66
N HIS A 121 -41.43 2.71 -37.14
CA HIS A 121 -41.11 2.51 -35.72
C HIS A 121 -39.83 3.28 -35.31
N LEU A 122 -38.78 3.24 -36.13
CA LEU A 122 -37.54 3.99 -35.86
C LEU A 122 -37.77 5.50 -35.93
N CYS A 123 -38.58 5.96 -36.89
CA CYS A 123 -39.01 7.36 -36.98
C CYS A 123 -39.83 7.79 -35.75
N SER A 124 -40.79 6.97 -35.30
CA SER A 124 -41.61 7.26 -34.11
C SER A 124 -40.76 7.30 -32.83
N ARG A 125 -39.87 6.32 -32.64
CA ARG A 125 -38.95 6.28 -31.48
C ARG A 125 -37.97 7.45 -31.50
N HIS A 126 -37.50 7.86 -32.68
CA HIS A 126 -36.70 9.08 -32.80
C HIS A 126 -37.51 10.31 -32.40
N GLY A 127 -38.70 10.50 -32.97
CA GLY A 127 -39.59 11.63 -32.66
C GLY A 127 -39.90 11.77 -31.17
N ARG A 128 -40.26 10.68 -30.49
CA ARG A 128 -40.60 10.69 -29.06
C ARG A 128 -39.40 10.91 -28.14
N GLN A 129 -38.28 10.25 -28.38
CA GLN A 129 -37.21 10.11 -27.36
C GLN A 129 -35.86 10.73 -27.74
N ASN A 130 -35.58 10.90 -29.05
CA ASN A 130 -34.24 11.21 -29.55
C ASN A 130 -34.19 12.43 -30.49
N CYS A 131 -35.31 13.13 -30.67
CA CYS A 131 -35.38 14.31 -31.51
C CYS A 131 -35.01 15.56 -30.68
N PRO A 132 -33.97 16.33 -31.04
CA PRO A 132 -33.66 17.58 -30.34
C PRO A 132 -34.75 18.63 -30.51
N ASN A 133 -35.48 18.59 -31.63
CA ASN A 133 -36.49 19.58 -32.01
C ASN A 133 -37.92 19.22 -31.55
N ASN A 134 -38.12 18.14 -30.78
CA ASN A 134 -39.43 17.86 -30.19
C ASN A 134 -39.49 18.48 -28.77
N PRO A 135 -40.29 19.53 -28.54
CA PRO A 135 -40.42 20.13 -27.20
C PRO A 135 -41.14 19.20 -26.21
N HIS A 136 -41.94 18.26 -26.70
CA HIS A 136 -42.63 17.24 -25.90
C HIS A 136 -41.94 15.88 -26.05
N ARG A 137 -40.61 15.86 -25.97
CA ARG A 137 -39.86 14.59 -25.97
C ARG A 137 -39.92 13.92 -24.60
N GLU A 138 -40.22 12.64 -24.59
CA GLU A 138 -40.01 11.77 -23.43
C GLU A 138 -38.50 11.63 -23.24
N LEU A 139 -37.94 12.21 -22.18
CA LEU A 139 -36.55 11.93 -21.81
C LEU A 139 -36.46 10.43 -21.43
N PRO A 140 -35.45 9.69 -21.93
CA PRO A 140 -35.20 8.32 -21.50
C PRO A 140 -35.15 8.17 -19.98
N THR A 141 -35.60 7.03 -19.44
CA THR A 141 -35.61 6.78 -17.98
C THR A 141 -34.22 6.83 -17.35
N ASN A 142 -33.18 6.58 -18.16
CA ASN A 142 -31.77 6.72 -17.80
C ASN A 142 -31.20 8.14 -18.01
N THR A 143 -32.05 9.18 -18.09
CA THR A 143 -31.65 10.59 -18.12
C THR A 143 -31.63 11.21 -16.71
N CYS A 144 -30.54 11.89 -16.36
CA CYS A 144 -30.39 12.53 -15.05
C CYS A 144 -31.39 13.69 -14.86
N PRO A 145 -32.16 13.74 -13.76
CA PRO A 145 -33.10 14.83 -13.51
C PRO A 145 -32.41 16.18 -13.25
N HIS A 146 -31.13 16.19 -12.88
CA HIS A 146 -30.41 17.39 -12.43
C HIS A 146 -29.56 18.07 -13.53
N CYS A 147 -29.13 17.35 -14.57
CA CYS A 147 -28.39 17.94 -15.71
C CYS A 147 -28.80 17.40 -17.09
N HIS A 148 -29.87 16.61 -17.16
CA HIS A 148 -30.43 16.04 -18.39
C HIS A 148 -29.46 15.21 -19.25
N LYS A 149 -28.31 14.80 -18.69
CA LYS A 149 -27.39 13.85 -19.31
C LYS A 149 -28.00 12.46 -19.30
N THR A 150 -28.11 11.84 -20.47
CA THR A 150 -28.50 10.42 -20.59
C THR A 150 -27.30 9.54 -20.32
N VAL A 151 -27.47 8.55 -19.44
CA VAL A 151 -26.40 7.68 -18.94
C VAL A 151 -26.59 6.28 -19.52
N ASN A 152 -25.68 5.83 -20.37
CA ASN A 152 -25.75 4.48 -20.95
C ASN A 152 -25.53 3.42 -19.86
N GLY A 153 -26.58 2.67 -19.51
CA GLY A 153 -26.54 1.64 -18.48
C GLY A 153 -27.92 1.39 -17.86
N SER A 154 -27.94 0.66 -16.74
CA SER A 154 -29.12 0.44 -15.90
C SER A 154 -29.38 1.61 -14.94
N ASP A 155 -30.46 1.55 -14.17
CA ASP A 155 -30.78 2.55 -13.13
C ASP A 155 -29.66 2.68 -12.08
N ALA A 156 -28.85 1.63 -11.89
CA ALA A 156 -27.63 1.71 -11.10
C ALA A 156 -26.62 2.71 -11.70
N ALA A 157 -26.41 2.70 -13.03
CA ALA A 157 -25.56 3.68 -13.72
C ALA A 157 -26.10 5.11 -13.58
N LEU A 158 -27.42 5.29 -13.61
CA LEU A 158 -28.05 6.58 -13.33
C LEU A 158 -27.81 7.01 -11.87
N LYS A 159 -28.00 6.11 -10.90
CA LYS A 159 -27.71 6.34 -9.48
C LYS A 159 -26.23 6.72 -9.27
N TYR A 160 -25.30 5.97 -9.89
CA TYR A 160 -23.86 6.26 -9.87
C TYR A 160 -23.57 7.66 -10.41
N HIS A 161 -24.13 8.04 -11.57
CA HIS A 161 -23.95 9.39 -12.11
C HIS A 161 -24.51 10.47 -11.18
N THR A 162 -25.75 10.32 -10.70
CA THR A 162 -26.38 11.25 -9.76
C THR A 162 -25.51 11.45 -8.52
N LEU A 163 -25.09 10.36 -7.86
CA LEU A 163 -24.33 10.44 -6.62
C LEU A 163 -22.89 11.00 -6.79
N LEU A 164 -22.26 10.78 -7.95
CA LEU A 164 -20.87 11.20 -8.21
C LEU A 164 -20.72 12.63 -8.73
N ASN A 165 -21.76 13.18 -9.38
CA ASN A 165 -21.69 14.45 -10.12
C ASN A 165 -22.59 15.55 -9.56
N HIS A 166 -23.53 15.22 -8.65
CA HIS A 166 -24.51 16.18 -8.12
C HIS A 166 -24.40 16.31 -6.61
N THR A 167 -24.72 17.50 -6.10
CA THR A 167 -24.54 17.86 -4.68
C THR A 167 -25.82 17.82 -3.87
N VAL A 168 -26.97 17.61 -4.53
CA VAL A 168 -28.31 17.46 -3.91
C VAL A 168 -28.55 15.98 -3.62
N ILE A 169 -27.88 15.48 -2.59
CA ILE A 169 -27.99 14.10 -2.10
C ILE A 169 -28.26 14.16 -0.61
N ASP A 170 -29.28 13.44 -0.13
CA ASP A 170 -29.45 13.24 1.31
C ASP A 170 -28.37 12.30 1.84
N ILE A 171 -27.28 12.90 2.35
CA ILE A 171 -26.09 12.20 2.82
C ILE A 171 -26.43 11.25 3.99
N ASN A 172 -27.53 11.50 4.71
CA ASN A 172 -28.00 10.66 5.82
C ASN A 172 -28.66 9.36 5.34
N LYS A 173 -29.07 9.27 4.07
CA LYS A 173 -29.72 8.10 3.45
C LYS A 173 -28.76 7.21 2.65
N LEU A 174 -27.44 7.48 2.69
CA LEU A 174 -26.45 6.70 1.96
C LEU A 174 -26.19 5.33 2.60
N SER A 175 -26.25 4.27 1.80
CA SER A 175 -25.84 2.93 2.21
C SER A 175 -24.31 2.82 2.38
N GLU A 176 -23.81 1.70 2.91
CA GLU A 176 -22.36 1.46 2.99
C GLU A 176 -21.70 1.37 1.60
N SER A 177 -22.34 0.71 0.64
CA SER A 177 -21.83 0.60 -0.73
C SER A 177 -21.85 1.95 -1.44
N ASP A 178 -22.86 2.79 -1.19
CA ASP A 178 -22.86 4.18 -1.66
C ASP A 178 -21.74 4.98 -0.99
N MET A 179 -21.60 4.97 0.34
CA MET A 179 -20.51 5.68 1.02
C MET A 179 -19.12 5.26 0.52
N LYS A 180 -18.89 3.96 0.24
CA LYS A 180 -17.65 3.45 -0.34
C LYS A 180 -17.43 3.98 -1.76
N LEU A 181 -18.39 3.80 -2.66
CA LEU A 181 -18.39 4.39 -4.01
C LEU A 181 -18.03 5.89 -4.01
N LEU A 182 -18.57 6.62 -3.04
CA LEU A 182 -18.58 8.08 -2.99
C LEU A 182 -17.38 8.70 -2.27
N HIS A 183 -16.54 7.88 -1.67
CA HIS A 183 -15.23 8.27 -1.15
C HIS A 183 -14.31 8.62 -2.34
N PRO A 184 -13.78 9.85 -2.43
CA PRO A 184 -13.12 10.35 -3.65
C PRO A 184 -11.79 9.63 -3.99
N PHE A 185 -11.34 8.73 -3.12
CA PHE A 185 -10.14 7.90 -3.24
C PHE A 185 -10.37 6.64 -4.09
N HIS A 186 -11.61 6.29 -4.42
CA HIS A 186 -11.91 5.23 -5.40
C HIS A 186 -11.86 5.77 -6.83
N THR A 187 -10.63 5.89 -7.34
CA THR A 187 -10.32 6.10 -8.77
C THR A 187 -10.47 4.80 -9.56
N ASN A 188 -11.70 4.27 -9.60
CA ASN A 188 -12.13 3.25 -10.56
C ASN A 188 -12.63 3.90 -11.86
N ASP A 189 -12.99 3.10 -12.86
CA ASP A 189 -13.47 3.59 -14.17
C ASP A 189 -14.75 4.46 -14.10
N LEU A 190 -15.43 4.48 -12.94
CA LEU A 190 -16.59 5.32 -12.67
C LEU A 190 -16.23 6.75 -12.23
N ASN A 191 -14.97 7.01 -11.88
CA ASN A 191 -14.40 8.35 -11.59
C ASN A 191 -13.34 8.75 -12.64
N PRO A 192 -13.72 8.97 -13.92
CA PRO A 192 -12.79 9.42 -14.94
C PRO A 192 -12.19 10.80 -14.62
N LEU A 193 -10.90 10.96 -14.93
CA LEU A 193 -10.17 12.23 -14.76
C LEU A 193 -10.83 13.35 -15.57
N ARG A 194 -10.80 14.59 -15.03
CA ARG A 194 -11.34 15.80 -15.67
C ARG A 194 -12.79 15.67 -16.17
N SER A 195 -13.65 14.98 -15.42
CA SER A 195 -15.06 14.76 -15.78
C SER A 195 -16.02 15.83 -15.26
N VAL A 196 -15.67 16.52 -14.16
CA VAL A 196 -16.50 17.50 -13.45
C VAL A 196 -16.06 18.93 -13.80
N ASP A 197 -16.99 19.88 -13.91
CA ASP A 197 -16.67 21.29 -14.13
C ASP A 197 -16.16 22.00 -12.85
N PRO A 198 -15.27 23.00 -12.96
CA PRO A 198 -14.69 23.68 -11.80
C PRO A 198 -15.68 24.54 -11.04
N VAL A 199 -15.62 24.45 -9.71
CA VAL A 199 -16.42 25.25 -8.78
C VAL A 199 -15.63 26.51 -8.42
N LEU A 200 -15.92 27.61 -9.11
CA LEU A 200 -15.19 28.87 -8.93
C LEU A 200 -15.68 29.61 -7.66
N PRO A 201 -14.81 30.29 -6.90
CA PRO A 201 -15.18 30.89 -5.61
C PRO A 201 -16.38 31.86 -5.68
N HIS A 202 -16.50 32.61 -6.79
CA HIS A 202 -17.55 33.61 -7.03
C HIS A 202 -18.92 33.01 -7.41
N GLN A 203 -19.05 31.70 -7.63
CA GLN A 203 -20.34 31.07 -7.88
C GLN A 203 -21.19 31.11 -6.59
N MET A 204 -22.46 31.56 -6.68
CA MET A 204 -23.33 31.77 -5.50
C MET A 204 -23.48 30.54 -4.60
N ASN A 205 -23.42 29.33 -5.17
CA ASN A 205 -23.53 28.06 -4.44
C ASN A 205 -22.17 27.46 -4.02
N SER A 206 -21.04 28.12 -4.30
CA SER A 206 -19.69 27.56 -4.08
C SER A 206 -19.48 27.12 -2.62
N SER A 207 -19.97 27.90 -1.65
CA SER A 207 -19.88 27.60 -0.22
C SER A 207 -20.70 26.36 0.16
N GLN A 208 -21.94 26.27 -0.31
CA GLN A 208 -22.81 25.10 -0.08
C GLN A 208 -22.19 23.82 -0.68
N ILE A 209 -21.57 23.92 -1.86
CA ILE A 209 -20.89 22.80 -2.51
C ILE A 209 -19.68 22.34 -1.69
N ARG A 210 -18.85 23.26 -1.18
CA ARG A 210 -17.72 22.92 -0.28
C ARG A 210 -18.22 22.24 1.00
N GLY A 211 -19.20 22.83 1.69
CA GLY A 211 -19.78 22.28 2.91
C GLY A 211 -20.36 20.87 2.73
N ASN A 212 -21.05 20.61 1.62
CA ASN A 212 -21.56 19.28 1.29
C ASN A 212 -20.43 18.26 1.05
N TRP A 213 -19.31 18.66 0.44
CA TRP A 213 -18.14 17.79 0.27
C TRP A 213 -17.44 17.48 1.60
N ILE A 214 -17.29 18.46 2.49
CA ILE A 214 -16.71 18.27 3.82
C ILE A 214 -17.60 17.34 4.66
N LYS A 215 -18.92 17.60 4.72
CA LYS A 215 -19.88 16.76 5.44
C LYS A 215 -19.89 15.31 4.92
N ARG A 216 -19.75 15.10 3.61
CA ARG A 216 -19.61 13.79 2.96
C ARG A 216 -18.31 13.07 3.37
N LEU A 217 -17.18 13.79 3.42
CA LEU A 217 -15.90 13.24 3.88
C LEU A 217 -15.92 12.89 5.38
N ASP A 218 -16.43 13.79 6.22
CA ASP A 218 -16.54 13.59 7.67
C ASP A 218 -17.45 12.41 8.03
N LEU A 219 -18.60 12.26 7.36
CA LEU A 219 -19.50 11.11 7.57
C LEU A 219 -18.83 9.79 7.15
N TYR A 220 -18.14 9.76 6.01
CA TYR A 220 -17.38 8.58 5.60
C TYR A 220 -16.27 8.23 6.60
N CYS A 221 -15.43 9.22 6.97
CA CYS A 221 -14.30 8.98 7.87
C CYS A 221 -14.76 8.55 9.25
N THR A 222 -15.83 9.18 9.77
CA THR A 222 -16.49 8.78 11.02
C THR A 222 -17.02 7.36 10.93
N ALA A 223 -17.66 7.00 9.81
CA ALA A 223 -18.15 5.63 9.60
C ALA A 223 -16.99 4.61 9.56
N VAL A 224 -15.86 4.90 8.91
CA VAL A 224 -14.70 3.98 8.89
C VAL A 224 -14.04 3.84 10.26
N VAL A 225 -13.86 4.94 11.01
CA VAL A 225 -13.29 4.91 12.36
C VAL A 225 -14.18 4.13 13.33
N LYS A 226 -15.51 4.33 13.26
CA LYS A 226 -16.48 3.59 14.09
C LYS A 226 -16.62 2.12 13.66
N ARG A 227 -16.77 1.83 12.36
CA ARG A 227 -16.93 0.45 11.82
C ARG A 227 -15.72 -0.45 12.04
N SER A 228 -14.53 0.12 12.23
CA SER A 228 -13.32 -0.68 12.45
C SER A 228 -13.24 -1.22 13.89
N THR A 229 -14.31 -1.83 14.40
CA THR A 229 -14.32 -2.67 15.63
C THR A 229 -13.42 -3.90 15.54
N LYS A 230 -12.63 -4.05 14.46
CA LYS A 230 -11.51 -4.97 14.32
C LYS A 230 -10.79 -5.09 15.66
N PRO A 231 -10.75 -6.28 16.26
CA PRO A 231 -10.02 -6.47 17.50
C PRO A 231 -8.52 -6.41 17.21
N CYS A 232 -7.76 -6.06 18.22
CA CYS A 232 -6.31 -6.19 18.23
C CYS A 232 -5.88 -7.06 19.42
N SER A 233 -4.63 -7.50 19.42
CA SER A 233 -4.06 -8.23 20.56
C SER A 233 -2.63 -7.82 20.83
N VAL A 234 -2.30 -7.69 22.12
CA VAL A 234 -0.90 -7.78 22.55
C VAL A 234 -0.55 -9.26 22.70
N TYR A 235 0.66 -9.65 22.32
CA TYR A 235 1.16 -11.02 22.42
C TYR A 235 2.52 -11.08 23.13
N LEU A 236 2.68 -12.11 23.96
CA LEU A 236 3.96 -12.55 24.51
C LEU A 236 4.38 -13.83 23.77
N VAL A 237 5.56 -13.79 23.17
CA VAL A 237 6.19 -14.91 22.47
C VAL A 237 7.54 -15.21 23.13
N ALA A 238 7.97 -16.48 23.08
CA ALA A 238 9.33 -16.88 23.36
C ALA A 238 9.98 -17.52 22.13
N THR A 239 11.31 -17.43 22.06
CA THR A 239 12.16 -18.11 21.08
C THR A 239 13.11 -19.02 21.84
N ILE A 240 13.22 -20.29 21.45
CA ILE A 240 14.03 -21.30 22.14
C ILE A 240 15.11 -21.84 21.19
N GLY A 241 16.34 -22.02 21.67
CA GLY A 241 17.45 -22.56 20.87
C GLY A 241 17.30 -24.02 20.46
N GLN A 242 16.46 -24.79 21.15
CA GLN A 242 16.11 -26.18 20.82
C GLN A 242 14.84 -26.22 19.94
N GLN A 243 14.73 -27.26 19.12
CA GLN A 243 13.54 -27.52 18.30
C GLN A 243 12.47 -28.28 19.11
N PHE A 244 11.22 -27.80 19.06
CA PHE A 244 10.06 -28.43 19.70
C PHE A 244 8.85 -28.45 18.75
N GLU A 245 8.34 -29.63 18.44
CA GLU A 245 7.05 -29.82 17.77
C GLU A 245 5.88 -29.64 18.75
N SER A 246 6.08 -30.07 20.01
CA SER A 246 5.10 -29.99 21.08
C SER A 246 5.14 -28.63 21.80
N ALA A 247 4.07 -27.86 21.68
CA ALA A 247 3.85 -26.64 22.47
C ALA A 247 3.85 -26.92 23.98
N GLY A 248 3.45 -28.12 24.38
CA GLY A 248 3.41 -28.53 25.78
C GLY A 248 4.78 -28.70 26.42
N ASP A 249 5.76 -29.15 25.63
CA ASP A 249 7.12 -29.41 26.11
C ASP A 249 8.02 -28.19 25.97
N ALA A 250 7.78 -27.38 24.93
CA ALA A 250 8.29 -26.01 24.86
C ALA A 250 7.86 -25.17 26.08
N TYR A 251 6.59 -25.25 26.49
CA TYR A 251 6.10 -24.63 27.72
C TYR A 251 6.85 -25.16 28.96
N ASN A 252 6.95 -26.49 29.12
CA ASN A 252 7.68 -27.10 30.23
C ASN A 252 9.14 -26.62 30.31
N TYR A 253 9.83 -26.51 29.18
CA TYR A 253 11.21 -26.02 29.09
C TYR A 253 11.34 -24.54 29.51
N ILE A 254 10.47 -23.68 28.99
CA ILE A 254 10.43 -22.24 29.33
C ILE A 254 10.15 -22.02 30.82
N MET A 255 9.18 -22.74 31.39
CA MET A 255 8.76 -22.57 32.79
C MET A 255 9.80 -23.12 33.78
N ARG A 256 10.54 -24.17 33.41
CA ARG A 256 11.74 -24.62 34.15
C ARG A 256 12.91 -23.62 34.06
N GLY A 257 12.83 -22.64 33.17
CA GLY A 257 13.87 -21.63 32.97
C GLY A 257 15.04 -22.10 32.14
N GLY A 258 14.78 -22.97 31.14
CA GLY A 258 15.79 -23.51 30.24
C GLY A 258 16.62 -22.45 29.50
N GLU A 259 17.79 -22.89 29.02
CA GLU A 259 18.81 -22.02 28.45
C GLU A 259 18.40 -21.44 27.09
N ASN A 260 19.06 -20.33 26.71
CA ASN A 260 18.91 -19.64 25.43
C ASN A 260 17.49 -19.14 25.08
N VAL A 261 16.51 -19.32 25.98
CA VAL A 261 15.16 -18.74 25.89
C VAL A 261 15.22 -17.22 25.89
N SER A 262 14.56 -16.61 24.91
CA SER A 262 14.43 -15.16 24.78
C SER A 262 12.97 -14.79 24.50
N PHE A 263 12.50 -13.65 25.00
CA PHE A 263 11.08 -13.26 24.97
C PHE A 263 10.84 -12.03 24.08
N TYR A 264 9.63 -11.94 23.54
CA TYR A 264 9.19 -10.89 22.63
C TYR A 264 7.80 -10.39 23.04
N LEU A 265 7.58 -9.07 22.99
CA LEU A 265 6.28 -8.42 23.24
C LEU A 265 5.87 -7.60 22.03
N GLY A 266 4.65 -7.78 21.51
CA GLY A 266 4.18 -6.92 20.41
C GLY A 266 2.68 -6.80 20.32
N CYS A 267 2.21 -5.78 19.60
CA CYS A 267 0.81 -5.53 19.28
C CYS A 267 0.49 -5.95 17.83
N ASN A 268 -0.68 -6.57 17.65
CA ASN A 268 -1.30 -6.80 16.35
C ASN A 268 -2.49 -5.87 16.19
N GLY A 269 -2.26 -4.70 15.61
CA GLY A 269 -3.31 -3.69 15.37
C GLY A 269 -4.37 -4.05 14.33
N ASN A 270 -4.44 -5.31 13.86
CA ASN A 270 -5.34 -5.77 12.79
C ASN A 270 -6.08 -7.10 13.07
N GLY A 271 -5.83 -7.78 14.19
CA GLY A 271 -6.52 -9.03 14.57
C GLY A 271 -6.11 -9.55 15.95
N ILE A 272 -6.69 -10.69 16.37
CA ILE A 272 -6.30 -11.43 17.59
C ILE A 272 -5.37 -12.57 17.20
N ASP A 273 -4.10 -12.26 16.95
CA ASP A 273 -3.01 -13.22 16.71
C ASP A 273 -1.66 -12.47 16.79
N VAL A 274 -0.55 -13.18 16.61
CA VAL A 274 0.76 -12.60 16.31
C VAL A 274 0.69 -11.80 15.00
N HIS A 275 1.38 -10.65 14.91
CA HIS A 275 1.22 -9.76 13.74
C HIS A 275 1.77 -10.41 12.44
N PRO A 276 1.00 -10.46 11.33
CA PRO A 276 1.41 -11.19 10.12
C PRO A 276 2.72 -10.76 9.43
N HIS A 277 3.35 -9.65 9.85
CA HIS A 277 4.64 -9.23 9.29
C HIS A 277 5.74 -10.26 9.57
N HIS A 278 5.73 -10.87 10.75
CA HIS A 278 6.70 -11.88 11.20
C HIS A 278 6.89 -13.03 10.20
N PHE A 279 5.82 -13.43 9.53
CA PHE A 279 5.79 -14.56 8.59
C PHE A 279 5.91 -14.14 7.11
N ARG A 280 5.88 -12.84 6.82
CA ARG A 280 5.87 -12.28 5.44
C ARG A 280 7.16 -11.57 5.08
N ASP A 281 7.84 -11.05 6.09
CA ASP A 281 9.09 -10.30 6.02
C ASP A 281 9.91 -10.75 7.24
N PRO A 282 10.42 -12.01 7.23
CA PRO A 282 11.06 -12.60 8.41
C PRO A 282 12.41 -11.94 8.69
N ASP A 283 13.15 -11.60 7.63
CA ASP A 283 14.50 -11.02 7.67
C ASP A 283 14.54 -9.68 8.41
N ASN A 284 13.50 -8.86 8.29
CA ASN A 284 13.37 -7.57 8.98
C ASN A 284 12.72 -7.66 10.37
N SER A 285 12.44 -8.87 10.90
CA SER A 285 11.73 -9.03 12.17
C SER A 285 12.37 -9.99 13.15
N CYS A 286 12.46 -9.59 14.42
CA CYS A 286 13.14 -10.33 15.49
C CYS A 286 12.57 -11.76 15.74
N LEU A 287 11.33 -12.06 15.36
CA LEU A 287 10.81 -13.44 15.41
C LEU A 287 11.11 -14.25 14.14
N GLY A 288 11.11 -13.60 12.98
CA GLY A 288 11.49 -14.22 11.71
C GLY A 288 12.97 -14.58 11.70
N GLN A 289 13.84 -13.60 11.99
CA GLN A 289 15.27 -13.77 12.22
C GLN A 289 15.59 -14.89 13.24
N ALA A 290 14.78 -15.01 14.31
CA ALA A 290 14.93 -16.09 15.27
C ALA A 290 14.59 -17.46 14.67
N ALA A 291 13.47 -17.59 13.96
CA ALA A 291 13.10 -18.82 13.25
C ALA A 291 14.12 -19.19 12.16
N GLN A 292 14.65 -18.21 11.43
CA GLN A 292 15.72 -18.38 10.44
C GLN A 292 17.04 -18.82 11.08
N SER A 293 17.31 -18.41 12.33
CA SER A 293 18.37 -18.98 13.16
C SER A 293 18.08 -20.41 13.67
N GLY A 294 17.06 -21.10 13.16
CA GLY A 294 16.63 -22.44 13.58
C GLY A 294 15.90 -22.51 14.94
N LYS A 295 15.56 -21.38 15.56
CA LYS A 295 14.99 -21.32 16.94
C LYS A 295 13.47 -21.57 16.91
N THR A 296 12.95 -22.42 17.80
CA THR A 296 11.49 -22.60 17.94
C THR A 296 10.85 -21.31 18.41
N VAL A 297 9.85 -20.81 17.69
CA VAL A 297 9.07 -19.63 18.09
C VAL A 297 7.72 -20.08 18.68
N VAL A 298 7.43 -19.64 19.90
CA VAL A 298 6.32 -20.16 20.72
C VAL A 298 5.51 -18.99 21.28
N LEU A 299 4.26 -18.88 20.86
CA LEU A 299 3.28 -18.00 21.50
C LEU A 299 2.98 -18.52 22.90
N LEU A 300 3.08 -17.63 23.90
CA LEU A 300 2.82 -17.94 25.31
C LEU A 300 1.55 -17.28 25.84
N LYS A 301 1.22 -16.08 25.35
CA LYS A 301 -0.03 -15.41 25.72
C LYS A 301 -0.53 -14.45 24.65
N LEU A 302 -1.84 -14.42 24.46
CA LEU A 302 -2.58 -13.34 23.81
C LEU A 302 -3.41 -12.58 24.84
N TRP A 303 -3.43 -11.25 24.73
CA TRP A 303 -4.35 -10.36 25.41
C TRP A 303 -5.22 -9.66 24.34
N PRO A 304 -6.49 -10.10 24.15
CA PRO A 304 -7.37 -9.53 23.13
C PRO A 304 -8.03 -8.23 23.61
N PHE A 305 -8.14 -7.26 22.71
CA PHE A 305 -8.80 -5.97 22.93
C PHE A 305 -10.01 -5.84 22.01
N GLN A 306 -11.21 -5.97 22.59
CA GLN A 306 -12.51 -5.98 21.89
C GLN A 306 -13.46 -4.90 22.44
N GLY A 307 -13.12 -3.63 22.23
CA GLY A 307 -13.96 -2.48 22.60
C GLY A 307 -14.72 -1.86 21.41
N LEU A 308 -15.52 -0.83 21.72
CA LEU A 308 -16.54 -0.24 20.84
C LEU A 308 -16.00 0.48 19.58
N THR A 309 -14.71 0.80 19.50
CA THR A 309 -14.11 1.47 18.31
C THR A 309 -12.65 1.07 18.12
N ARG A 310 -12.13 1.18 16.89
CA ARG A 310 -10.71 0.89 16.62
C ARG A 310 -9.76 1.70 17.48
N LYS A 311 -10.06 3.00 17.68
CA LYS A 311 -9.16 3.92 18.38
C LYS A 311 -8.93 3.42 19.80
N VAL A 312 -10.01 3.18 20.55
CA VAL A 312 -9.96 2.66 21.93
C VAL A 312 -9.24 1.32 21.99
N ASN A 313 -9.47 0.43 21.02
CA ASN A 313 -8.82 -0.90 20.99
C ASN A 313 -7.30 -0.76 20.82
N LEU A 314 -6.86 0.02 19.83
CA LEU A 314 -5.43 0.27 19.57
C LEU A 314 -4.75 1.04 20.70
N GLU A 315 -5.40 2.08 21.21
CA GLU A 315 -4.89 2.94 22.29
C GLU A 315 -4.68 2.13 23.57
N ASN A 316 -5.67 1.33 23.98
CA ASN A 316 -5.55 0.40 25.11
C ASN A 316 -4.48 -0.68 24.88
N ALA A 317 -4.39 -1.24 23.66
CA ALA A 317 -3.42 -2.27 23.32
C ALA A 317 -1.98 -1.74 23.35
N HIS A 318 -1.71 -0.59 22.73
CA HIS A 318 -0.39 0.03 22.75
C HIS A 318 0.00 0.57 24.14
N GLN A 319 -0.96 1.11 24.92
CA GLN A 319 -0.72 1.46 26.33
C GLN A 319 -0.34 0.24 27.17
N PHE A 320 -0.99 -0.92 26.95
CA PHE A 320 -0.66 -2.16 27.65
C PHE A 320 0.68 -2.75 27.19
N GLU A 321 0.95 -2.78 25.88
CA GLU A 321 2.25 -3.15 25.28
C GLU A 321 3.40 -2.31 25.87
N ALA A 322 3.27 -0.98 25.85
CA ALA A 322 4.26 -0.07 26.40
C ALA A 322 4.54 -0.31 27.89
N LYS A 323 3.49 -0.59 28.66
CA LYS A 323 3.58 -0.95 30.08
C LYS A 323 4.35 -2.26 30.32
N LEU A 324 4.08 -3.29 29.52
CA LEU A 324 4.80 -4.57 29.60
C LEU A 324 6.28 -4.41 29.20
N ILE A 325 6.56 -3.65 28.14
CA ILE A 325 7.92 -3.39 27.65
C ILE A 325 8.74 -2.60 28.69
N GLU A 326 8.19 -1.59 29.34
CA GLU A 326 8.93 -0.77 30.32
C GLU A 326 9.10 -1.49 31.68
N TYR A 327 8.16 -2.38 32.07
CA TYR A 327 8.42 -3.39 33.10
C TYR A 327 9.61 -4.25 32.69
N ALA A 328 9.54 -4.93 31.54
CA ALA A 328 10.58 -5.86 31.06
C ALA A 328 11.98 -5.21 31.00
N LEU A 329 12.07 -4.00 30.43
CA LEU A 329 13.30 -3.20 30.32
C LEU A 329 13.86 -2.69 31.65
N THR A 330 13.02 -2.61 32.69
CA THR A 330 13.46 -2.26 34.04
C THR A 330 13.87 -3.53 34.78
N GLY A 331 13.02 -4.55 34.83
CA GLY A 331 13.28 -5.85 35.46
C GLY A 331 14.53 -6.56 34.95
N GLN A 332 14.82 -6.53 33.64
CA GLN A 332 16.04 -7.13 33.07
C GLN A 332 17.36 -6.58 33.67
N LYS A 333 17.32 -5.41 34.32
CA LYS A 333 18.49 -4.76 34.94
C LYS A 333 18.68 -5.11 36.41
N TYR A 334 17.73 -5.81 37.03
CA TYR A 334 17.73 -6.13 38.46
C TYR A 334 17.52 -7.64 38.69
N THR A 335 18.06 -8.18 39.78
CA THR A 335 17.85 -9.58 40.15
C THR A 335 16.41 -9.79 40.64
N ALA A 336 15.66 -10.71 40.02
CA ALA A 336 14.30 -11.01 40.47
C ALA A 336 14.27 -11.63 41.88
N THR A 337 13.11 -11.63 42.54
CA THR A 337 12.94 -12.18 43.89
C THR A 337 13.11 -13.70 43.93
N ASP A 338 12.72 -14.40 42.87
CA ASP A 338 12.92 -15.84 42.63
C ASP A 338 14.28 -16.16 41.99
N GLY A 339 15.16 -15.15 41.83
CA GLY A 339 16.44 -15.29 41.13
C GLY A 339 16.33 -15.45 39.61
N SER A 340 15.12 -15.45 39.03
CA SER A 340 14.94 -15.61 37.59
C SER A 340 15.51 -14.42 36.79
N ARG A 341 15.81 -14.68 35.52
CA ARG A 341 16.35 -13.72 34.58
C ARG A 341 15.80 -14.04 33.20
N LEU A 342 15.25 -13.04 32.52
CA LEU A 342 14.63 -13.18 31.20
C LEU A 342 15.39 -12.29 30.21
N ARG A 343 15.79 -12.84 29.05
CA ARG A 343 16.33 -12.08 27.92
C ARG A 343 15.15 -11.59 27.06
N TRP A 344 15.14 -10.31 26.66
CA TRP A 344 14.09 -9.76 25.79
C TRP A 344 14.69 -9.35 24.44
N LEU A 345 14.07 -9.77 23.34
CA LEU A 345 14.55 -9.55 21.97
C LEU A 345 14.24 -8.15 21.46
N ASN A 346 12.98 -7.73 21.54
CA ASN A 346 12.47 -6.57 20.80
C ASN A 346 12.10 -5.39 21.71
N VAL A 347 13.02 -4.97 22.58
CA VAL A 347 12.80 -3.85 23.50
C VAL A 347 12.84 -2.45 22.82
N ARG A 348 12.12 -2.32 21.70
CA ARG A 348 11.78 -1.03 21.09
C ARG A 348 10.94 -0.23 22.09
N ARG A 349 11.37 0.99 22.36
CA ARG A 349 10.89 1.74 23.51
C ARG A 349 9.72 2.64 23.14
N GLU A 350 8.52 2.15 23.43
CA GLU A 350 7.24 2.87 23.34
C GLU A 350 7.13 4.02 24.37
N ALA A 351 8.13 4.90 24.41
CA ALA A 351 8.30 5.93 25.43
C ALA A 351 7.19 6.99 25.36
N ALA A 352 6.81 7.42 24.16
CA ALA A 352 5.71 8.36 23.95
C ALA A 352 4.37 7.76 24.40
N THR A 353 4.11 6.49 24.07
CA THR A 353 2.92 5.76 24.49
C THR A 353 2.87 5.56 26.00
N PHE A 354 3.99 5.16 26.63
CA PHE A 354 4.08 4.92 28.07
C PHE A 354 3.77 6.17 28.91
N ILE A 355 4.24 7.36 28.50
CA ILE A 355 3.95 8.60 29.26
C ILE A 355 2.48 9.03 29.20
N THR A 356 1.65 8.44 28.32
CA THR A 356 0.19 8.68 28.31
C THR A 356 -0.55 7.88 29.39
N LEU A 357 0.07 6.86 29.97
CA LEU A 357 -0.52 6.07 31.06
C LEU A 357 -0.75 6.95 32.31
N PRO A 358 -1.80 6.68 33.12
CA PRO A 358 -1.94 7.32 34.42
C PRO A 358 -0.69 7.10 35.28
N ILE A 359 -0.21 8.14 35.97
CA ILE A 359 1.08 8.14 36.70
C ILE A 359 1.26 6.89 37.58
N LYS A 360 0.24 6.52 38.37
CA LYS A 360 0.25 5.32 39.22
C LYS A 360 0.55 4.01 38.47
N GLN A 361 0.18 3.90 37.18
CA GLN A 361 0.52 2.75 36.34
C GLN A 361 1.95 2.80 35.82
N GLN A 362 2.47 3.99 35.52
CA GLN A 362 3.87 4.20 35.15
C GLN A 362 4.81 3.86 36.32
N GLU A 363 4.53 4.46 37.49
CA GLU A 363 5.24 4.21 38.74
C GLU A 363 5.21 2.73 39.11
N LYS A 364 4.05 2.06 39.03
CA LYS A 364 3.97 0.62 39.30
C LYS A 364 4.84 -0.21 38.36
N ALA A 365 4.73 -0.04 37.04
CA ALA A 365 5.50 -0.85 36.09
C ALA A 365 7.03 -0.70 36.30
N ILE A 366 7.49 0.48 36.70
CA ILE A 366 8.89 0.73 37.07
C ILE A 366 9.20 0.12 38.44
N THR A 367 8.33 0.27 39.45
CA THR A 367 8.51 -0.28 40.81
C THR A 367 8.62 -1.80 40.80
N ASP A 368 7.73 -2.49 40.08
CA ASP A 368 7.72 -3.94 39.94
C ASP A 368 9.09 -4.42 39.38
N GLY A 369 9.63 -3.71 38.37
CA GLY A 369 10.96 -3.98 37.82
C GLY A 369 12.15 -3.63 38.74
N LEU A 370 12.09 -2.52 39.48
CA LEU A 370 13.16 -2.09 40.41
C LEU A 370 13.27 -2.99 41.65
N THR A 371 12.14 -3.47 42.16
CA THR A 371 12.03 -4.34 43.33
C THR A 371 12.24 -5.82 42.98
N GLY A 372 12.35 -6.14 41.68
CA GLY A 372 12.64 -7.50 41.20
C GLY A 372 11.41 -8.43 41.20
N VAL A 373 10.20 -7.91 41.03
CA VAL A 373 9.01 -8.76 40.87
C VAL A 373 9.16 -9.63 39.59
N PRO A 374 9.00 -10.96 39.65
CA PRO A 374 9.20 -11.81 38.47
C PRO A 374 8.11 -11.55 37.43
N PHE A 375 8.49 -11.38 36.16
CA PHE A 375 7.51 -11.16 35.10
C PHE A 375 6.64 -12.41 34.86
N LEU A 376 7.23 -13.60 35.04
CA LEU A 376 6.56 -14.90 34.88
C LEU A 376 6.62 -15.68 36.20
N CYS A 377 5.49 -16.25 36.62
CA CYS A 377 5.49 -17.25 37.70
C CYS A 377 6.00 -18.59 37.16
N ARG A 378 7.19 -19.03 37.60
CA ARG A 378 7.75 -20.34 37.25
C ARG A 378 7.23 -21.51 38.11
N ASN A 379 6.48 -21.23 39.18
CA ASN A 379 5.93 -22.27 40.05
C ASN A 379 4.67 -22.91 39.44
N ALA A 380 4.81 -24.14 38.92
CA ALA A 380 3.73 -24.93 38.34
C ALA A 380 2.60 -25.32 39.34
N LYS A 381 2.81 -25.15 40.66
CA LYS A 381 1.81 -25.34 41.71
C LYS A 381 1.36 -24.01 42.36
N CYS A 382 1.52 -22.88 41.68
CA CYS A 382 1.07 -21.59 42.19
C CYS A 382 -0.47 -21.49 42.24
N ASP A 383 -1.01 -20.96 43.34
CA ASP A 383 -2.44 -20.67 43.52
C ASP A 383 -2.85 -19.29 42.96
N GLY A 384 -1.96 -18.63 42.22
CA GLY A 384 -2.14 -17.28 41.69
C GLY A 384 -1.85 -16.13 42.66
N LYS A 385 -1.54 -16.40 43.94
CA LYS A 385 -1.28 -15.36 44.95
C LYS A 385 0.19 -14.93 45.08
N CYS A 386 1.11 -15.58 44.36
CA CYS A 386 2.51 -15.15 44.35
C CYS A 386 2.66 -13.78 43.66
N PRO A 387 3.71 -13.00 43.95
CA PRO A 387 3.83 -11.61 43.46
C PRO A 387 4.07 -11.49 41.95
N SER A 388 4.40 -12.59 41.26
CA SER A 388 4.78 -12.60 39.84
C SER A 388 3.67 -12.06 38.93
N PHE A 389 4.04 -11.21 37.97
CA PHE A 389 3.09 -10.47 37.14
C PHE A 389 2.17 -11.35 36.29
N LEU A 390 2.71 -12.40 35.65
CA LEU A 390 1.96 -13.28 34.75
C LEU A 390 2.05 -14.75 35.17
N HIS A 391 0.87 -15.37 35.30
CA HIS A 391 0.70 -16.80 35.48
C HIS A 391 0.27 -17.39 34.12
N LEU A 392 1.22 -18.00 33.41
CA LEU A 392 0.96 -18.67 32.13
C LEU A 392 0.26 -20.01 32.35
N ARG A 393 -0.53 -20.44 31.38
CA ARG A 393 -1.15 -21.76 31.35
C ARG A 393 -0.61 -22.57 30.17
N LYS A 394 -0.64 -23.90 30.27
CA LYS A 394 -0.12 -24.78 29.21
C LYS A 394 -0.99 -24.69 27.94
N GLU A 395 -2.31 -24.54 28.10
CA GLU A 395 -3.29 -24.42 27.02
C GLU A 395 -3.30 -23.05 26.31
N ASP A 396 -2.66 -22.02 26.88
CA ASP A 396 -2.44 -20.74 26.18
C ASP A 396 -1.31 -20.83 25.12
N CYS A 397 -0.50 -21.90 25.14
CA CYS A 397 0.77 -21.97 24.42
C CYS A 397 0.66 -22.66 23.06
N LYS A 398 1.32 -22.11 22.05
CA LYS A 398 1.29 -22.59 20.65
C LYS A 398 2.63 -22.39 19.95
N VAL A 399 3.19 -23.44 19.33
CA VAL A 399 4.31 -23.31 18.39
C VAL A 399 3.83 -22.59 17.14
N LEU A 400 4.55 -21.56 16.70
CA LEU A 400 4.19 -20.76 15.53
C LEU A 400 4.82 -21.36 14.26
N PRO A 401 4.03 -21.58 13.18
CA PRO A 401 4.54 -22.16 11.95
C PRO A 401 5.32 -21.12 11.13
N PHE A 402 6.62 -21.05 11.36
CA PHE A 402 7.56 -20.40 10.45
C PHE A 402 8.06 -21.40 9.40
N PRO A 403 8.41 -20.96 8.17
CA PRO A 403 9.09 -21.82 7.21
C PRO A 403 10.42 -22.32 7.77
N THR A 404 10.74 -23.60 7.58
CA THR A 404 12.06 -24.14 7.93
C THR A 404 13.14 -23.46 7.08
N PRO A 405 14.17 -22.83 7.67
CA PRO A 405 15.24 -22.20 6.90
C PRO A 405 16.07 -23.26 6.16
N THR A 406 16.38 -23.00 4.89
CA THR A 406 17.25 -23.86 4.07
C THR A 406 18.72 -23.79 4.50
N ASN A 407 19.17 -22.64 4.98
CA ASN A 407 20.49 -22.42 5.58
C ASN A 407 20.31 -21.84 6.99
N VAL A 408 20.95 -22.45 8.01
CA VAL A 408 20.88 -21.99 9.39
C VAL A 408 22.15 -21.23 9.76
N THR A 409 22.11 -19.90 9.66
CA THR A 409 23.18 -19.05 10.22
C THR A 409 23.05 -19.03 11.74
N VAL A 410 24.01 -19.63 12.44
CA VAL A 410 24.01 -19.72 13.90
C VAL A 410 24.44 -18.37 14.51
N VAL A 411 23.48 -17.45 14.63
CA VAL A 411 23.71 -16.16 15.29
C VAL A 411 23.94 -16.37 16.79
N GLU A 412 25.20 -16.19 17.20
CA GLU A 412 25.66 -16.35 18.58
C GLU A 412 24.94 -15.39 19.54
N GLN A 413 24.44 -15.89 20.67
CA GLN A 413 23.61 -15.10 21.57
C GLN A 413 24.46 -14.29 22.55
N THR A 414 24.59 -12.98 22.31
CA THR A 414 25.25 -12.03 23.23
C THR A 414 24.80 -12.22 24.69
N SER A 415 25.80 -12.26 25.58
CA SER A 415 25.58 -12.48 27.01
C SER A 415 24.86 -11.29 27.64
N LEU A 416 23.94 -11.56 28.57
CA LEU A 416 23.25 -10.48 29.29
C LEU A 416 24.20 -9.82 30.30
N PRO A 417 24.32 -8.47 30.32
CA PRO A 417 25.14 -7.77 31.30
C PRO A 417 24.60 -7.99 32.73
N SER A 418 25.51 -8.21 33.68
CA SER A 418 25.20 -8.66 35.04
C SER A 418 24.12 -7.80 35.73
N PRO A 419 23.09 -8.41 36.35
CA PRO A 419 21.99 -7.67 36.94
C PRO A 419 22.42 -6.97 38.24
N LYS A 420 21.82 -5.82 38.51
CA LYS A 420 21.98 -5.12 39.80
C LYS A 420 21.16 -5.83 40.89
N LYS A 421 21.60 -5.73 42.15
CA LYS A 421 20.75 -6.15 43.28
C LYS A 421 19.45 -5.34 43.27
N ARG A 422 18.29 -6.02 43.45
CA ARG A 422 16.97 -5.38 43.57
C ARG A 422 16.95 -4.30 44.65
N LEU A 423 16.12 -3.27 44.46
CA LEU A 423 15.94 -2.21 45.43
C LEU A 423 14.90 -2.63 46.48
N THR A 424 15.24 -2.52 47.75
CA THR A 424 14.36 -2.77 48.91
C THR A 424 14.08 -1.52 49.74
N ASP A 425 14.94 -0.50 49.62
CA ASP A 425 14.86 0.79 50.30
C ASP A 425 13.83 1.71 49.60
N PRO A 426 12.77 2.16 50.29
CA PRO A 426 11.74 3.04 49.72
C PRO A 426 12.28 4.34 49.12
N GLN A 427 13.34 4.94 49.68
CA GLN A 427 13.92 6.17 49.16
C GLN A 427 14.63 5.89 47.82
N LYS A 428 15.43 4.83 47.75
CA LYS A 428 16.12 4.41 46.51
C LYS A 428 15.15 3.93 45.44
N ILE A 429 14.02 3.32 45.83
CA ILE A 429 12.92 2.99 44.90
C ILE A 429 12.33 4.27 44.30
N LYS A 430 11.98 5.26 45.14
CA LYS A 430 11.44 6.56 44.68
C LYS A 430 12.42 7.33 43.78
N GLU A 431 13.71 7.34 44.13
CA GLU A 431 14.77 7.90 43.30
C GLU A 431 14.89 7.17 41.95
N GLY A 432 14.91 5.83 41.97
CA GLY A 432 14.95 4.99 40.77
C GLY A 432 13.77 5.24 39.83
N ILE A 433 12.56 5.41 40.37
CA ILE A 433 11.36 5.80 39.60
C ILE A 433 11.59 7.15 38.91
N ASN A 434 11.99 8.18 39.66
CA ASN A 434 12.23 9.52 39.12
C ASN A 434 13.30 9.53 38.02
N ILE A 435 14.43 8.84 38.25
CA ILE A 435 15.50 8.69 37.26
C ILE A 435 15.01 7.94 36.02
N ARG A 436 14.18 6.91 36.17
CA ARG A 436 13.65 6.13 35.05
C ARG A 436 12.64 6.94 34.24
N LEU A 437 11.68 7.61 34.90
CA LEU A 437 10.69 8.50 34.28
C LEU A 437 11.38 9.64 33.50
N LYS A 438 12.35 10.34 34.11
CA LYS A 438 13.14 11.37 33.41
C LYS A 438 13.83 10.82 32.15
N LYS A 439 14.37 9.60 32.23
CA LYS A 439 14.96 8.88 31.09
C LYS A 439 13.93 8.31 30.09
N ILE A 440 12.65 8.22 30.41
CA ILE A 440 11.57 7.95 29.44
C ILE A 440 11.19 9.26 28.74
N GLN A 441 10.92 10.32 29.52
CA GLN A 441 10.48 11.62 29.02
C GLN A 441 11.49 12.22 28.02
N ILE A 442 12.80 12.12 28.29
CA ILE A 442 13.83 12.56 27.34
C ILE A 442 13.71 11.82 25.99
N VAL A 443 13.45 10.51 25.99
CA VAL A 443 13.30 9.71 24.76
C VAL A 443 11.96 9.98 24.06
N ALA A 444 10.89 10.21 24.82
CA ALA A 444 9.60 10.64 24.26
C ALA A 444 9.71 12.02 23.61
N ASN A 445 10.38 12.98 24.25
CA ASN A 445 10.65 14.31 23.68
C ASN A 445 11.50 14.18 22.41
N LEU A 446 12.60 13.42 22.43
CA LEU A 446 13.45 13.14 21.25
C LEU A 446 12.76 12.34 20.13
N TYR A 447 11.56 11.82 20.36
CA TYR A 447 10.72 11.22 19.32
C TYR A 447 9.68 12.23 18.81
N ASN A 448 9.03 12.97 19.71
CA ASN A 448 8.01 13.97 19.38
C ASN A 448 8.58 15.25 18.75
N GLN A 449 9.85 15.57 19.01
CA GLN A 449 10.61 16.69 18.44
C GLN A 449 11.39 16.29 17.16
N ARG A 450 11.11 15.12 16.58
CA ARG A 450 11.70 14.77 15.29
C ARG A 450 11.07 15.61 14.20
N ASN A 451 11.89 16.39 13.49
CA ASN A 451 11.49 16.96 12.22
C ASN A 451 11.00 15.83 11.31
N THR A 452 9.71 15.87 11.00
CA THR A 452 9.03 14.98 10.07
C THR A 452 8.84 15.70 8.74
N CYS A 453 8.40 15.00 7.70
CA CYS A 453 7.98 15.67 6.48
C CYS A 453 6.82 14.98 5.77
N VAL A 454 6.08 15.75 4.97
CA VAL A 454 5.25 15.23 3.89
C VAL A 454 5.97 15.50 2.57
N TYR A 455 6.18 14.47 1.77
CA TYR A 455 6.83 14.55 0.47
C TYR A 455 5.83 14.28 -0.65
N ILE A 456 6.14 14.79 -1.83
CA ILE A 456 5.35 14.59 -3.06
C ILE A 456 6.29 14.10 -4.15
N SER A 457 5.88 13.02 -4.81
CA SER A 457 6.65 12.34 -5.84
C SER A 457 5.83 12.08 -7.10
N LEU A 458 6.46 12.21 -8.26
CA LEU A 458 5.93 11.74 -9.55
C LEU A 458 6.43 10.33 -9.84
N LEU A 459 5.58 9.52 -10.46
CA LEU A 459 5.90 8.15 -10.87
C LEU A 459 5.72 7.97 -12.39
N PRO A 460 6.61 8.53 -13.22
CA PRO A 460 6.57 8.32 -14.68
C PRO A 460 6.81 6.86 -15.05
N LEU A 461 6.24 6.43 -16.18
CA LEU A 461 6.63 5.18 -16.84
C LEU A 461 8.08 5.28 -17.32
N VAL A 462 8.80 4.15 -17.35
CA VAL A 462 10.20 4.15 -17.82
C VAL A 462 10.28 4.60 -19.29
N GLU A 463 9.30 4.24 -20.14
CA GLU A 463 9.24 4.70 -21.54
C GLU A 463 8.89 6.20 -21.69
N GLU A 464 8.41 6.86 -20.63
CA GLU A 464 8.25 8.32 -20.62
C GLU A 464 9.46 9.05 -20.02
N TYR A 465 10.21 8.38 -19.14
CA TYR A 465 11.41 8.91 -18.51
C TYR A 465 12.62 8.94 -19.46
N ASN A 466 12.75 7.97 -20.38
CA ASN A 466 13.76 7.95 -21.44
C ASN A 466 15.23 8.11 -20.95
N GLU A 467 15.52 7.63 -19.74
CA GLU A 467 16.87 7.60 -19.15
C GLU A 467 17.55 8.99 -18.98
N ILE A 468 16.77 10.08 -19.04
CA ILE A 468 17.23 11.44 -18.72
C ILE A 468 17.32 11.66 -17.21
N SER A 469 18.01 12.71 -16.74
CA SER A 469 18.10 12.97 -15.31
C SER A 469 16.75 13.38 -14.70
N PRO A 470 16.55 13.22 -13.37
CA PRO A 470 15.33 13.68 -12.70
C PRO A 470 15.03 15.15 -12.96
N THR A 471 16.07 15.98 -12.99
CA THR A 471 16.00 17.41 -13.23
C THR A 471 15.54 17.70 -14.65
N ASP A 472 16.14 17.04 -15.65
CA ASP A 472 15.76 17.20 -17.06
C ASP A 472 14.32 16.72 -17.29
N PHE A 473 13.90 15.62 -16.63
CA PHE A 473 12.52 15.15 -16.68
C PHE A 473 11.55 16.22 -16.14
N CYS A 474 11.83 16.78 -14.97
CA CYS A 474 11.01 17.86 -14.39
C CYS A 474 10.99 19.12 -15.27
N GLN A 475 12.13 19.55 -15.81
CA GLN A 475 12.20 20.68 -16.74
C GLN A 475 11.43 20.42 -18.04
N ASN A 476 11.51 19.20 -18.61
CA ASN A 476 10.74 18.82 -19.79
C ASN A 476 9.22 18.80 -19.52
N LEU A 477 8.78 18.40 -18.32
CA LEU A 477 7.37 18.53 -17.92
C LEU A 477 6.94 20.00 -17.85
N ASP A 478 7.77 20.86 -17.26
CA ASP A 478 7.50 22.28 -17.04
C ASP A 478 7.45 23.08 -18.35
N ALA A 479 8.44 22.89 -19.22
CA ALA A 479 8.55 23.53 -20.53
C ALA A 479 7.46 23.11 -21.53
N THR A 480 6.69 22.06 -21.23
CA THR A 480 5.58 21.59 -22.07
C THR A 480 4.27 21.47 -21.28
N PRO A 481 3.76 22.58 -20.70
CA PRO A 481 2.67 22.53 -19.71
C PRO A 481 1.32 22.24 -20.35
N GLY A 482 1.11 22.66 -21.61
CA GLY A 482 -0.13 22.47 -22.37
C GLY A 482 -0.40 21.03 -22.86
N VAL A 483 0.52 20.09 -22.62
CA VAL A 483 0.39 18.70 -23.09
C VAL A 483 -0.60 17.91 -22.22
N ASP A 484 -1.68 17.39 -22.81
CA ASP A 484 -2.75 16.64 -22.12
C ASP A 484 -2.37 15.20 -21.69
N LYS A 485 -1.09 14.98 -21.35
CA LYS A 485 -0.58 13.73 -20.78
C LYS A 485 -1.02 13.55 -19.33
N THR A 486 -1.00 12.30 -18.85
CA THR A 486 -1.27 11.95 -17.45
C THR A 486 0.00 11.49 -16.77
N THR A 487 0.30 12.01 -15.59
CA THR A 487 1.42 11.57 -14.75
C THR A 487 0.87 11.13 -13.39
N ASP A 488 1.28 9.96 -12.92
CA ASP A 488 0.86 9.46 -11.62
C ASP A 488 1.64 10.19 -10.51
N CYS A 489 0.93 10.63 -9.47
CA CYS A 489 1.43 11.46 -8.37
C CYS A 489 1.13 10.80 -7.02
N TYR A 490 2.14 10.71 -6.17
CA TYR A 490 2.07 10.13 -4.84
C TYR A 490 2.39 11.18 -3.78
N ILE A 491 1.64 11.17 -2.69
CA ILE A 491 1.87 11.99 -1.50
C ILE A 491 2.04 11.04 -0.33
N GLY A 492 3.08 11.24 0.49
CA GLY A 492 3.30 10.42 1.67
C GLY A 492 4.05 11.17 2.76
N LYS A 493 3.96 10.69 3.99
CA LYS A 493 4.74 11.19 5.13
C LYS A 493 5.95 10.33 5.48
N ASN A 494 6.92 10.93 6.14
CA ASN A 494 8.06 10.28 6.77
C ASN A 494 8.25 10.84 8.19
N ASN A 495 8.55 9.97 9.15
CA ASN A 495 8.83 10.34 10.55
C ASN A 495 10.23 10.98 10.74
N HIS A 496 10.90 11.29 9.63
CA HIS A 496 12.19 11.94 9.51
C HIS A 496 12.14 12.94 8.35
N ASP A 497 12.90 14.03 8.44
CA ASP A 497 13.01 15.06 7.40
C ASP A 497 13.97 14.68 6.24
N SER A 498 14.22 13.38 6.04
CA SER A 498 15.06 12.84 4.95
C SER A 498 14.36 12.83 3.58
N GLY A 499 13.11 13.30 3.50
CA GLY A 499 12.26 13.21 2.31
C GLY A 499 11.49 11.88 2.28
N MET A 500 11.45 11.24 1.12
CA MET A 500 10.75 9.98 0.89
C MET A 500 11.13 8.87 1.89
N HIS A 501 10.16 8.08 2.33
CA HIS A 501 10.33 7.11 3.42
C HIS A 501 11.12 5.87 2.96
N ASN A 502 12.22 5.56 3.64
CA ASN A 502 13.15 4.46 3.32
C ASN A 502 12.51 3.05 3.24
N ALA A 503 11.27 2.84 3.71
CA ALA A 503 10.55 1.57 3.51
C ALA A 503 10.23 1.32 2.02
N HIS A 504 10.19 2.36 1.19
CA HIS A 504 10.03 2.23 -0.25
C HIS A 504 11.25 1.63 -0.96
N THR A 505 12.42 1.63 -0.32
CA THR A 505 13.66 1.08 -0.87
C THR A 505 14.17 -0.14 -0.11
N LYS A 506 14.09 -0.16 1.23
CA LYS A 506 14.52 -1.32 2.06
C LYS A 506 13.50 -2.46 2.14
N THR A 507 12.19 -2.18 2.04
CA THR A 507 11.14 -3.22 2.00
C THR A 507 10.15 -2.95 0.88
N PRO A 508 10.63 -2.86 -0.39
CA PRO A 508 9.85 -2.32 -1.50
C PRO A 508 8.57 -3.12 -1.73
N HIS A 509 8.64 -4.45 -1.58
CA HIS A 509 7.53 -5.39 -1.72
C HIS A 509 6.35 -5.12 -0.75
N LEU A 510 6.55 -4.43 0.38
CA LEU A 510 5.49 -4.07 1.33
C LEU A 510 4.74 -2.78 0.98
N THR A 511 5.27 -1.95 0.07
CA THR A 511 4.77 -0.59 -0.16
C THR A 511 4.32 -0.37 -1.60
N THR A 512 3.26 0.41 -1.83
CA THR A 512 2.74 0.62 -3.20
C THR A 512 3.73 1.36 -4.14
N PRO A 513 4.53 2.35 -3.69
CA PRO A 513 5.62 2.90 -4.50
C PRO A 513 6.77 1.91 -4.72
N GLY A 514 7.21 1.20 -3.67
CA GLY A 514 8.29 0.23 -3.77
C GLY A 514 7.98 -0.94 -4.69
N GLN A 515 6.73 -1.42 -4.71
CA GLN A 515 6.27 -2.46 -5.64
C GLN A 515 6.45 -2.06 -7.11
N VAL A 516 6.12 -0.82 -7.51
CA VAL A 516 6.23 -0.40 -8.93
C VAL A 516 7.67 -0.06 -9.35
N LEU A 517 8.53 0.29 -8.39
CA LEU A 517 9.99 0.36 -8.57
C LEU A 517 10.59 -1.04 -8.78
N LEU A 518 10.26 -1.99 -7.90
CA LEU A 518 10.72 -3.39 -7.96
C LEU A 518 10.25 -4.13 -9.22
N ASP A 519 9.03 -3.84 -9.69
CA ASP A 519 8.51 -4.33 -10.98
C ASP A 519 9.27 -3.75 -12.20
N GLY A 520 10.15 -2.75 -12.00
CA GLY A 520 10.86 -2.03 -13.06
C GLY A 520 9.93 -1.24 -14.00
N SER A 521 8.71 -0.95 -13.54
CA SER A 521 7.64 -0.39 -14.39
C SER A 521 7.65 1.14 -14.48
N ARG A 522 8.22 1.79 -13.46
CA ARG A 522 8.22 3.24 -13.25
C ARG A 522 9.50 3.67 -12.55
N LYS A 523 9.88 4.93 -12.74
CA LYS A 523 10.81 5.63 -11.84
C LYS A 523 10.03 6.34 -10.75
N CYS A 524 10.70 6.78 -9.69
CA CYS A 524 10.10 7.64 -8.66
C CYS A 524 10.96 8.90 -8.48
N VAL A 525 10.37 10.05 -8.76
CA VAL A 525 11.02 11.36 -8.65
C VAL A 525 10.32 12.16 -7.56
N GLN A 526 10.97 12.34 -6.41
CA GLN A 526 10.51 13.29 -5.41
C GLN A 526 10.68 14.70 -5.98
N VAL A 527 9.63 15.53 -5.89
CA VAL A 527 9.60 16.92 -6.38
C VAL A 527 9.39 17.94 -5.27
N CYS A 528 8.97 17.50 -4.07
CA CYS A 528 8.82 18.38 -2.91
C CYS A 528 8.99 17.63 -1.60
N LYS A 529 9.50 18.35 -0.58
CA LYS A 529 9.51 17.97 0.83
C LYS A 529 8.96 19.15 1.64
N ILE A 530 7.96 18.89 2.49
CA ILE A 530 7.31 19.88 3.35
C ILE A 530 7.58 19.47 4.82
N PRO A 531 8.52 20.12 5.52
CA PRO A 531 8.85 19.80 6.91
C PRO A 531 7.67 20.06 7.87
N ARG A 532 7.58 19.26 8.95
CA ARG A 532 6.58 19.37 10.02
C ARG A 532 7.16 19.06 11.39
N VAL A 533 6.64 19.72 12.41
CA VAL A 533 7.21 19.72 13.77
C VAL A 533 7.06 18.35 14.45
N ASN A 534 6.02 17.60 14.08
CA ASN A 534 5.68 16.31 14.65
C ASN A 534 4.89 15.43 13.67
N VAL A 535 4.77 14.14 13.99
CA VAL A 535 4.07 13.13 13.18
C VAL A 535 2.59 13.48 12.95
N GLU A 536 1.90 14.07 13.93
CA GLU A 536 0.46 14.36 13.82
C GLU A 536 0.19 15.47 12.79
N GLU A 537 0.99 16.54 12.80
CA GLU A 537 0.95 17.57 11.75
C GLU A 537 1.23 16.99 10.36
N ALA A 538 2.18 16.05 10.25
CA ALA A 538 2.48 15.38 8.99
C ALA A 538 1.32 14.49 8.52
N GLU A 539 0.64 13.77 9.43
CA GLU A 539 -0.59 13.04 9.11
C GLU A 539 -1.72 13.97 8.65
N ASN A 540 -1.96 15.06 9.39
CA ASN A 540 -3.05 16.00 9.12
C ASN A 540 -2.78 16.78 7.81
N LEU A 541 -1.52 17.08 7.49
CA LEU A 541 -1.14 17.63 6.19
C LEU A 541 -1.31 16.59 5.06
N GLU A 542 -0.75 15.39 5.21
CA GLU A 542 -0.88 14.28 4.24
C GLU A 542 -2.36 14.08 3.88
N ALA A 543 -3.26 14.03 4.87
CA ALA A 543 -4.69 13.89 4.65
C ALA A 543 -5.30 15.00 3.78
N ARG A 544 -4.93 16.27 4.02
CA ARG A 544 -5.44 17.43 3.28
C ARG A 544 -4.89 17.52 1.86
N LEU A 545 -3.60 17.26 1.67
CA LEU A 545 -2.98 17.26 0.35
C LEU A 545 -3.50 16.11 -0.52
N LEU A 546 -3.81 14.96 0.09
CA LEU A 546 -4.51 13.86 -0.58
C LEU A 546 -5.93 14.27 -0.99
N VAL A 547 -6.77 14.75 -0.07
CA VAL A 547 -8.15 15.21 -0.40
C VAL A 547 -8.13 16.23 -1.53
N HIS A 548 -7.18 17.17 -1.50
CA HIS A 548 -6.95 18.13 -2.57
C HIS A 548 -6.66 17.45 -3.93
N LEU A 549 -5.64 16.57 -3.99
CA LEU A 549 -5.24 15.81 -5.19
C LEU A 549 -6.39 14.95 -5.75
N PHE A 550 -7.16 14.26 -4.91
CA PHE A 550 -8.30 13.43 -5.34
C PHE A 550 -9.49 14.23 -5.87
N LEU A 551 -9.76 15.42 -5.30
CA LEU A 551 -10.79 16.31 -5.84
C LEU A 551 -10.34 16.94 -7.16
N GLN A 552 -9.11 17.46 -7.22
CA GLN A 552 -8.57 18.12 -8.39
C GLN A 552 -8.49 17.20 -9.62
N ALA A 553 -8.08 15.95 -9.43
CA ALA A 553 -7.99 14.96 -10.51
C ALA A 553 -9.34 14.75 -11.25
N ARG A 554 -10.47 15.01 -10.59
CA ARG A 554 -11.83 14.87 -11.15
C ARG A 554 -12.29 16.12 -11.90
N VAL A 555 -11.68 17.29 -11.65
CA VAL A 555 -12.09 18.59 -12.19
C VAL A 555 -11.43 18.90 -13.53
N ARG A 556 -12.16 19.54 -14.45
CA ARG A 556 -11.64 20.02 -15.74
C ARG A 556 -10.68 21.20 -15.53
N CYS A 557 -9.42 20.95 -15.84
CA CYS A 557 -8.35 21.94 -15.96
C CYS A 557 -7.63 21.75 -17.31
N GLN A 558 -6.83 22.73 -17.75
CA GLN A 558 -6.00 22.62 -18.96
C GLN A 558 -4.63 21.99 -18.64
N GLY A 559 -3.84 21.71 -19.67
CA GLY A 559 -2.46 21.20 -19.52
C GLY A 559 -2.36 19.77 -18.98
N ARG A 560 -1.32 19.46 -18.21
CA ARG A 560 -1.01 18.10 -17.71
C ARG A 560 -2.00 17.59 -16.63
N LYS A 561 -2.40 16.32 -16.71
CA LYS A 561 -3.25 15.63 -15.72
C LYS A 561 -2.38 15.00 -14.63
N LEU A 562 -2.64 15.32 -13.36
CA LEU A 562 -2.11 14.55 -12.23
C LEU A 562 -3.11 13.47 -11.84
N LYS A 563 -2.69 12.21 -11.81
CA LYS A 563 -3.51 11.08 -11.35
C LYS A 563 -3.04 10.63 -9.95
N PRO A 564 -3.93 10.49 -8.96
CA PRO A 564 -3.54 10.02 -7.64
C PRO A 564 -3.07 8.56 -7.71
N PHE A 565 -1.86 8.30 -7.20
CA PHE A 565 -1.28 6.96 -7.08
C PHE A 565 -1.54 6.32 -5.71
N ASN A 566 -1.85 7.14 -4.70
CA ASN A 566 -2.29 6.68 -3.38
C ASN A 566 -3.56 5.82 -3.46
N LYS A 567 -3.66 4.82 -2.58
CA LYS A 567 -4.83 3.93 -2.48
C LYS A 567 -5.71 4.20 -1.25
N ASN A 568 -5.24 4.99 -0.28
CA ASN A 568 -5.87 5.19 1.03
C ASN A 568 -5.66 6.62 1.56
N LEU A 569 -6.50 6.98 2.54
CA LEU A 569 -6.40 8.14 3.43
C LEU A 569 -6.23 7.64 4.87
N SER A 570 -5.64 8.42 5.78
CA SER A 570 -5.84 8.24 7.22
C SER A 570 -7.15 8.93 7.64
N PRO A 571 -8.27 8.19 7.92
CA PRO A 571 -9.56 8.83 8.18
C PRO A 571 -9.58 9.55 9.53
N ALA A 572 -8.74 9.11 10.48
CA ALA A 572 -8.54 9.78 11.75
C ALA A 572 -7.86 11.15 11.57
N ALA A 573 -6.84 11.24 10.70
CA ALA A 573 -6.13 12.50 10.45
C ALA A 573 -7.05 13.56 9.82
N TRP A 574 -7.87 13.19 8.83
CA TRP A 574 -8.87 14.08 8.26
C TRP A 574 -9.88 14.60 9.32
N LEU A 575 -10.31 13.74 10.25
CA LEU A 575 -11.23 14.15 11.33
C LEU A 575 -10.58 15.08 12.37
N ARG A 576 -9.24 15.10 12.50
CA ARG A 576 -8.51 16.03 13.38
C ARG A 576 -8.30 17.41 12.76
N CYS A 577 -8.38 17.55 11.44
CA CYS A 577 -8.23 18.83 10.76
C CYS A 577 -9.33 19.83 11.15
N SER A 578 -8.98 21.11 11.24
CA SER A 578 -9.94 22.19 11.52
C SER A 578 -10.93 22.39 10.36
N MET A 579 -12.04 23.09 10.59
CA MET A 579 -13.00 23.37 9.51
C MET A 579 -12.40 24.29 8.43
N GLU A 580 -11.59 25.27 8.83
CA GLU A 580 -10.85 26.15 7.93
C GLU A 580 -9.85 25.36 7.08
N GLU A 581 -9.09 24.44 7.70
CA GLU A 581 -8.16 23.56 7.01
C GLU A 581 -8.83 22.63 5.98
N LYS A 582 -10.04 22.12 6.32
CA LYS A 582 -10.87 21.31 5.43
C LYS A 582 -11.44 22.15 4.29
N GLU A 583 -11.91 23.37 4.57
CA GLU A 583 -12.41 24.29 3.55
C GLU A 583 -11.34 24.72 2.55
N GLU A 584 -10.12 25.05 2.99
CA GLU A 584 -9.03 25.45 2.08
C GLU A 584 -8.69 24.37 1.04
N CYS A 585 -8.48 23.12 1.50
CA CYS A 585 -8.10 22.03 0.58
C CYS A 585 -9.25 21.59 -0.34
N VAL A 586 -10.50 21.61 0.14
CA VAL A 586 -11.69 21.33 -0.67
C VAL A 586 -11.96 22.46 -1.68
N ALA A 587 -11.75 23.72 -1.30
CA ALA A 587 -11.91 24.87 -2.20
C ALA A 587 -10.93 24.80 -3.38
N MET A 588 -9.63 24.59 -3.11
CA MET A 588 -8.61 24.45 -4.16
C MET A 588 -8.91 23.29 -5.11
N GLY A 589 -9.30 22.13 -4.56
CA GLY A 589 -9.51 20.92 -5.33
C GLY A 589 -10.72 21.02 -6.26
N LEU A 590 -11.82 21.62 -5.78
CA LEU A 590 -13.01 21.85 -6.59
C LEU A 590 -12.83 22.99 -7.60
N ALA A 591 -11.97 23.97 -7.34
CA ALA A 591 -11.56 24.99 -8.30
C ALA A 591 -10.59 24.45 -9.39
N GLY A 592 -10.11 23.22 -9.26
CA GLY A 592 -9.23 22.56 -10.25
C GLY A 592 -7.74 22.91 -10.11
N VAL A 593 -7.34 23.62 -9.05
CA VAL A 593 -5.99 24.14 -8.81
C VAL A 593 -4.99 23.00 -8.67
N SER A 594 -4.10 22.81 -9.65
CA SER A 594 -3.22 21.65 -9.68
C SER A 594 -2.30 21.55 -8.43
N PRO A 595 -2.17 20.37 -7.79
CA PRO A 595 -1.12 20.07 -6.81
C PRO A 595 0.31 20.43 -7.24
N ILE A 596 0.59 20.45 -8.55
CA ILE A 596 1.84 20.87 -9.16
C ILE A 596 1.51 21.72 -10.39
N SER A 597 1.91 22.98 -10.37
CA SER A 597 1.89 23.87 -11.55
C SER A 597 3.08 23.57 -12.46
N PHE A 598 2.85 23.73 -13.77
CA PHE A 598 3.85 23.58 -14.83
C PHE A 598 3.88 24.86 -15.66
N GLY A 599 5.08 25.36 -15.98
CA GLY A 599 5.29 26.59 -16.72
C GLY A 599 4.80 27.83 -15.97
N THR A 600 4.44 28.88 -16.71
CA THR A 600 4.12 30.21 -16.17
C THR A 600 2.75 30.32 -15.45
N ASP A 601 2.11 29.21 -15.10
CA ASP A 601 0.76 29.18 -14.52
C ASP A 601 0.75 29.66 -13.05
N LYS A 602 0.32 30.91 -12.85
CA LYS A 602 0.34 31.58 -11.54
C LYS A 602 -0.77 31.06 -10.64
N ARG A 603 -0.40 30.40 -9.54
CA ARG A 603 -1.33 29.83 -8.56
C ARG A 603 -2.27 30.88 -7.94
N TYR A 604 -3.52 30.91 -8.40
CA TYR A 604 -4.59 31.77 -7.87
C TYR A 604 -5.03 31.41 -6.43
N MET A 605 -4.68 30.21 -5.95
CA MET A 605 -4.95 29.76 -4.58
C MET A 605 -3.74 29.00 -4.01
N LYS A 606 -3.54 29.07 -2.70
CA LYS A 606 -2.48 28.41 -1.93
C LYS A 606 -3.03 28.00 -0.56
N LEU A 607 -2.45 26.98 0.08
CA LEU A 607 -2.74 26.66 1.48
C LEU A 607 -2.00 27.62 2.42
N LYS A 608 -2.65 28.09 3.49
CA LYS A 608 -2.00 29.02 4.43
C LYS A 608 -0.81 28.38 5.15
N GLY A 609 0.30 29.11 5.26
CA GLY A 609 1.51 28.65 5.95
C GLY A 609 2.28 27.53 5.24
N ILE A 610 2.02 27.29 3.93
CA ILE A 610 2.69 26.25 3.15
C ILE A 610 3.07 26.78 1.77
N ASN A 611 4.26 26.43 1.29
CA ASN A 611 4.63 26.58 -0.13
C ASN A 611 3.94 25.49 -0.97
N TYR A 612 2.60 25.50 -0.97
CA TYR A 612 1.74 24.56 -1.67
C TYR A 612 0.65 25.30 -2.47
N PRO A 613 0.28 24.90 -3.72
CA PRO A 613 0.85 23.80 -4.53
C PRO A 613 2.34 23.91 -4.84
N ILE A 614 2.90 23.03 -5.67
CA ILE A 614 4.28 23.15 -6.16
C ILE A 614 4.30 23.97 -7.47
N VAL A 615 5.42 24.62 -7.85
CA VAL A 615 5.71 24.92 -9.27
C VAL A 615 6.97 24.13 -9.61
N MET A 616 7.04 23.54 -10.80
CA MET A 616 8.09 22.55 -11.10
C MET A 616 9.48 23.17 -11.31
N ASP A 617 9.57 24.41 -11.76
CA ASP A 617 10.80 25.23 -11.79
C ASP A 617 11.45 25.38 -10.40
N MET A 618 10.64 25.46 -9.34
CA MET A 618 11.05 25.56 -7.93
C MET A 618 11.05 24.20 -7.20
N ALA A 619 10.96 23.07 -7.90
CA ALA A 619 10.92 21.75 -7.29
C ALA A 619 12.27 21.33 -6.70
N VAL A 620 12.25 20.69 -5.53
CA VAL A 620 13.43 20.02 -4.96
C VAL A 620 13.45 18.59 -5.46
N VAL A 621 14.13 18.40 -6.60
CA VAL A 621 14.11 17.15 -7.37
C VAL A 621 15.11 16.13 -6.81
N LYS A 622 14.68 14.88 -6.60
CA LYS A 622 15.53 13.74 -6.25
C LYS A 622 14.94 12.43 -6.80
N GLU A 623 15.74 11.63 -7.50
CA GLU A 623 15.35 10.24 -7.81
C GLU A 623 15.38 9.36 -6.55
N VAL A 624 14.55 8.33 -6.53
CA VAL A 624 14.66 7.23 -5.58
C VAL A 624 14.71 5.91 -6.35
N ALA A 625 15.93 5.38 -6.45
CA ALA A 625 16.20 4.00 -6.85
C ALA A 625 16.02 3.04 -5.66
N LEU A 626 16.03 1.73 -5.94
CA LEU A 626 16.39 0.72 -4.94
C LEU A 626 17.92 0.75 -4.77
N PRO A 627 18.50 0.27 -3.65
CA PRO A 627 19.92 -0.02 -3.62
C PRO A 627 20.26 -1.06 -4.69
N ASP A 628 21.46 -0.97 -5.27
CA ASP A 628 22.01 -2.02 -6.11
C ASP A 628 22.52 -3.18 -5.22
N GLU A 629 22.49 -4.42 -5.72
CA GLU A 629 22.76 -5.63 -4.92
C GLU A 629 24.23 -5.70 -4.40
N GLU A 630 25.11 -4.80 -4.84
CA GLU A 630 26.51 -4.66 -4.41
C GLU A 630 26.69 -3.75 -3.16
N GLU A 631 25.68 -2.98 -2.73
CA GLU A 631 25.77 -2.08 -1.55
C GLU A 631 25.37 -2.74 -0.21
N GLU A 632 24.90 -4.00 -0.17
CA GLU A 632 24.41 -4.62 1.08
C GLU A 632 25.49 -5.28 1.97
N ASP A 633 26.74 -5.40 1.49
CA ASP A 633 27.85 -6.04 2.23
C ASP A 633 28.60 -5.12 3.24
N GLU A 634 28.26 -3.82 3.34
CA GLU A 634 28.92 -2.85 4.24
C GLU A 634 28.05 -2.32 5.42
N TYR A 635 27.24 -3.14 6.11
CA TYR A 635 26.52 -2.69 7.35
C TYR A 635 26.31 -3.71 8.49
#